data_AF-A0A1G2LE00-F1
#
_entry.id   AF-A0A1G2LE00-F1
#
_cell.length_a   1.000
_cell.length_b   1.000
_cell.length_c   1.000
_cell.angle_alpha   90.00
_cell.angle_beta   90.00
_cell.angle_gamma   90.00
#
_symmetry.space_group_name_H-M   'P 1'
#
loop_
_entity.id
_entity.type
_entity.pdbx_description
1 polymer ?
#
loop_
_entity_poly.entity_id
_entity_poly.type
_entity_poly.pdbx_seq_one_letter_code
_entity_poly.pdbx_strand_id
1 'polypeptide(L)' 'MKIPPKPKTRYVFPEAQDRRIFAKLKLLGRRELNRDQQVILKLFFSQMEDDWRTPLEKFVDKLLRTW' A
#
# COMPACT_ATOMS: atom_id res chain seq x y z
N MET A 1 10.27 -8.18 2.90
CA MET A 1 8.79 -8.25 2.76
C MET A 1 8.45 -8.93 1.44
N LYS A 2 7.40 -9.78 1.38
CA LYS A 2 6.91 -10.33 0.10
C LYS A 2 6.12 -9.25 -0.66
N ILE A 3 6.45 -9.01 -1.92
CA ILE A 3 5.84 -7.96 -2.76
C ILE A 3 5.25 -8.57 -4.05
N PRO A 4 3.98 -8.30 -4.40
CA PRO A 4 3.00 -7.56 -3.59
C PRO A 4 2.70 -8.30 -2.28
N PRO A 5 2.37 -7.57 -1.20
CA PRO A 5 1.90 -8.20 0.02
C PRO A 5 0.61 -8.98 -0.26
N LYS A 6 0.34 -10.00 0.55
CA LYS A 6 -0.94 -10.70 0.50
C LYS A 6 -2.04 -9.70 0.88
N PRO A 7 -2.99 -9.38 -0.01
CA PRO A 7 -4.02 -8.41 0.29
C PRO A 7 -5.02 -8.99 1.29
N LYS A 8 -5.70 -8.12 2.04
CA LYS A 8 -6.77 -8.52 2.97
C LYS A 8 -8.11 -8.67 2.24
N THR A 9 -8.34 -7.84 1.23
CA THR A 9 -9.49 -7.91 0.32
C THR A 9 -9.01 -8.00 -1.14
N ARG A 10 -9.92 -7.97 -2.11
CA ARG A 10 -9.53 -8.02 -3.53
C ARG A 10 -8.88 -6.70 -3.92
N TYR A 11 -7.83 -6.74 -4.75
CA TYR A 11 -7.37 -5.53 -5.42
C TYR A 11 -8.38 -5.10 -6.49
N VAL A 12 -8.74 -3.82 -6.48
CA VAL A 12 -9.70 -3.22 -7.41
C VAL A 12 -8.97 -2.19 -8.28
N PHE A 13 -9.15 -2.26 -9.59
CA PHE A 13 -8.50 -1.37 -10.56
C PHE A 13 -9.53 -0.78 -11.53
N PRO A 14 -10.42 0.14 -11.06
CA PRO A 14 -11.45 0.72 -11.91
C PRO A 14 -10.88 1.41 -13.15
N GLU A 15 -9.75 2.09 -12.98
CA GLU A 15 -9.11 2.86 -14.02
C GLU A 15 -7.82 2.21 -14.54
N ALA A 16 -7.45 2.57 -15.77
CA ALA A 16 -6.15 2.20 -16.32
C ALA A 16 -5.00 2.79 -15.48
N GLN A 17 -5.24 3.92 -14.80
CA GLN A 17 -4.29 4.53 -13.89
C GLN A 17 -3.93 3.63 -12.72
N ASP A 18 -4.89 2.92 -12.14
CA ASP A 18 -4.68 2.04 -10.99
C ASP A 18 -3.76 0.87 -11.35
N ARG A 19 -3.93 0.31 -12.55
CA ARG A 19 -3.02 -0.71 -13.09
C ARG A 19 -1.59 -0.19 -13.23
N ARG A 20 -1.42 1.05 -13.72
CA ARG A 20 -0.10 1.70 -13.83
C ARG A 20 0.51 1.96 -12.45
N ILE A 21 -0.28 2.41 -11.48
CA ILE A 21 0.17 2.62 -10.10
C ILE A 21 0.63 1.27 -9.51
N PHE A 22 -0.18 0.22 -9.62
CA PHE A 22 0.18 -1.11 -9.12
C PHE A 22 1.49 -1.63 -9.74
N ALA A 23 1.69 -1.42 -11.05
CA ALA A 23 2.95 -1.77 -11.71
C ALA A 23 4.15 -0.99 -11.13
N LYS A 24 4.00 0.33 -10.90
CA LYS A 24 5.04 1.15 -10.27
C LYS A 24 5.34 0.70 -8.84
N LEU A 25 4.34 0.33 -8.04
CA LEU A 25 4.54 -0.20 -6.68
C LEU A 25 5.32 -1.52 -6.69
N LYS A 26 5.02 -2.42 -7.63
CA LYS A 26 5.80 -3.66 -7.81
C LYS A 26 7.27 -3.37 -8.17
N LEU A 27 7.53 -2.39 -9.04
CA LEU A 27 8.89 -1.98 -9.38
C LEU A 27 9.61 -1.36 -8.18
N LEU A 28 8.93 -0.52 -7.39
CA LEU A 28 9.50 0.08 -6.18
C LEU A 28 9.91 -0.99 -5.16
N GLY A 29 9.11 -2.04 -5.03
CA GLY A 29 9.40 -3.16 -4.13
C GLY A 29 10.59 -4.04 -4.51
N ARG A 30 11.18 -3.84 -5.69
CA ARG A 30 12.42 -4.51 -6.09
C ARG A 30 13.68 -3.80 -5.61
N ARG A 31 13.54 -2.57 -5.10
CA ARG A 31 14.65 -1.77 -4.57
C ARG A 31 14.94 -2.16 -3.12
N GLU A 32 16.16 -1.87 -2.68
CA GLU A 32 16.47 -1.87 -1.26
C GLU A 32 15.76 -0.68 -0.61
N LEU A 33 14.83 -0.97 0.30
CA LEU A 33 14.01 0.04 0.99
C LEU A 33 14.30 -0.03 2.47
N ASN A 34 14.46 1.13 3.10
CA ASN A 34 14.55 1.21 4.55
C ASN A 34 13.19 0.87 5.20
N ARG A 35 13.17 0.75 6.54
CA ARG A 35 11.99 0.31 7.28
C ARG A 35 10.76 1.19 7.02
N ASP A 36 10.92 2.51 7.00
CA ASP A 36 9.81 3.45 6.82
C ASP A 36 9.27 3.41 5.39
N GLN A 37 10.17 3.33 4.40
CA GLN A 37 9.80 3.15 3.00
C GLN A 37 9.04 1.83 2.78
N GLN A 38 9.41 0.75 3.47
CA GLN A 38 8.67 -0.52 3.40
C GLN A 38 7.26 -0.38 4.02
N VAL A 39 7.12 0.35 5.12
CA VAL A 39 5.82 0.63 5.76
C VAL A 39 4.93 1.44 4.81
N ILE A 40 5.46 2.49 4.20
CA ILE A 40 4.74 3.33 3.23
C ILE A 40 4.35 2.52 1.99
N LEU A 41 5.26 1.70 1.45
CA LEU A 41 4.95 0.84 0.31
C LEU A 41 3.82 -0.15 0.62
N LYS A 42 3.80 -0.71 1.84
CA LYS A 42 2.72 -1.58 2.29
C LYS A 42 1.39 -0.81 2.39
N LEU A 43 1.42 0.42 2.89
CA LEU A 43 0.26 1.30 2.89
C LEU A 43 -0.25 1.51 1.46
N PHE A 44 0.62 1.85 0.49
CA PHE A 44 0.21 2.05 -0.90
C PHE A 44 -0.42 0.81 -1.54
N PHE A 45 0.10 -0.39 -1.26
CA PHE A 45 -0.56 -1.62 -1.74
C PHE A 45 -1.97 -1.79 -1.14
N SER A 46 -2.16 -1.44 0.13
CA SER A 46 -3.49 -1.48 0.74
C SER A 46 -4.46 -0.45 0.15
N GLN A 47 -3.96 0.61 -0.48
CA GLN A 47 -4.81 1.59 -1.19
C GLN A 47 -5.36 1.06 -2.51
N MET A 48 -4.83 -0.08 -2.99
CA MET A 48 -5.35 -0.77 -4.17
C MET A 48 -6.42 -1.81 -3.81
N GLU A 49 -6.68 -2.03 -2.52
CA GLU A 49 -7.68 -2.97 -2.02
C GLU A 49 -9.08 -2.35 -2.02
N ASP A 50 -10.12 -3.19 -2.06
CA ASP A 50 -11.52 -2.74 -2.02
C ASP A 50 -11.83 -1.94 -0.74
N ASP A 51 -11.45 -2.51 0.40
CA ASP A 51 -11.49 -1.83 1.70
C ASP A 51 -10.15 -1.15 2.02
N TRP A 52 -9.78 -0.15 1.21
CA TRP A 52 -8.58 0.65 1.46
C TRP A 52 -8.73 1.67 2.60
N ARG A 53 -9.97 2.00 2.99
CA ARG A 53 -10.28 3.00 4.02
C ARG A 53 -9.83 2.52 5.39
N THR A 54 -10.13 1.27 5.75
CA THR A 54 -9.72 0.68 7.03
C THR A 54 -8.20 0.73 7.29
N PRO A 55 -7.32 0.29 6.36
CA PRO A 55 -5.87 0.37 6.59
C PRO A 55 -5.36 1.81 6.56
N LEU A 56 -5.99 2.73 5.81
CA LEU A 56 -5.62 4.14 5.82
C LEU A 56 -5.97 4.81 7.15
N GLU A 57 -7.20 4.63 7.63
CA GLU A 57 -7.66 5.17 8.92
C GLU A 57 -6.75 4.72 10.06
N LYS A 58 -6.47 3.41 10.14
CA LYS A 58 -5.53 2.87 11.14
C LYS A 58 -4.13 3.46 11.05
N PHE A 59 -3.68 3.79 9.85
CA PHE A 59 -2.38 4.44 9.65
C PHE A 59 -2.41 5.89 10.14
N VAL A 60 -3.48 6.63 9.83
CA VAL A 60 -3.70 8.01 10.28
C VAL A 60 -3.83 8.08 11.81
N ASP A 61 -4.65 7.21 12.41
CA ASP A 61 -4.80 7.11 13.88
C ASP A 61 -3.47 6.89 14.58
N LYS A 62 -2.63 6.02 14.00
CA LYS A 62 -1.31 5.76 14.54
C LYS A 62 -0.44 7.02 14.50
N LEU A 63 -0.47 7.77 13.40
CA LEU A 63 0.25 9.03 13.30
C LEU A 63 -0.25 10.04 14.32
N LEU A 64 -1.57 10.20 14.46
CA LEU A 64 -2.18 11.14 15.42
C LEU A 64 -1.85 10.81 16.88
N ARG A 65 -1.69 9.53 17.24
CA ARG A 65 -1.28 9.11 18.59
C ARG A 65 0.21 9.26 18.89
N THR A 66 1.03 9.42 17.84
CA THR A 66 2.49 9.53 17.96
C THR A 66 2.94 11.00 18.04
N TRP A 67 2.01 11.95 17.97
CA TRP A 67 2.23 13.40 18.15
C TRP A 67 1.76 13.85 19.54
#